data_AF-A0A3D4UY97-F1
#
_entry.id   AF-A0A3D4UY97-F1
#
_cell.length_a   1.000
_cell.length_b   1.000
_cell.length_c   1.000
_cell.angle_alpha   90.00
_cell.angle_beta   90.00
_cell.angle_gamma   90.00
#
_symmetry.space_group_name_H-M   'P 1'
#
loop_
_entity.id
_entity.type
_entity.pdbx_description
1 polymer ?
#
loop_
_entity_poly.entity_id
_entity_poly.type
_entity_poly.pdbx_seq_one_letter_code
_entity_poly.pdbx_strand_id
1 'polypeptide(L)' 'MAETVSILFVGDIVGSPGLQLTETVLPSLIKKYEADFVIANGENSHEGHGINESIIKSLH' A
#
# COMPACT_ATOMS: atom_id res chain seq x y z
N MET A 1 7.45 -25.84 -15.08
CA MET A 1 6.24 -25.13 -14.60
C MET A 1 6.43 -23.66 -14.92
N ALA A 2 5.37 -22.92 -15.22
CA ALA A 2 5.51 -21.47 -15.40
C ALA A 2 5.80 -20.81 -14.06
N GLU A 3 6.63 -19.77 -14.06
CA GLU A 3 6.87 -18.91 -12.90
C GLU A 3 5.55 -18.21 -12.52
N THR A 4 5.21 -18.20 -11.23
CA THR A 4 4.02 -17.50 -10.71
C THR A 4 4.43 -16.15 -10.13
N VAL A 5 3.62 -15.13 -10.35
CA VAL A 5 3.82 -13.80 -9.74
C VAL A 5 2.94 -13.67 -8.49
N SER A 6 3.54 -13.30 -7.37
CA SER A 6 2.88 -13.01 -6.10
C SER A 6 2.52 -11.53 -6.01
N ILE A 7 1.23 -11.21 -5.89
CA ILE A 7 0.74 -9.83 -5.75
C ILE A 7 0.12 -9.64 -4.37
N LEU A 8 0.58 -8.62 -3.64
CA LEU A 8 -0.03 -8.18 -2.40
C LEU A 8 -0.97 -7.00 -2.66
N PHE A 9 -2.25 -7.18 -2.40
CA PHE A 9 -3.26 -6.12 -2.53
C PHE A 9 -3.59 -5.54 -1.16
N VAL A 10 -3.38 -4.23 -1.00
CA VAL A 10 -3.77 -3.44 0.16
C VAL A 10 -5.12 -2.79 -0.15
N GLY A 11 -6.08 -2.98 0.74
CA GLY A 11 -7.39 -2.32 0.67
C GLY A 11 -7.28 -0.80 0.80
N ASP A 12 -8.42 -0.15 0.96
CA ASP A 12 -8.50 1.31 1.04
C ASP A 12 -7.71 1.89 2.21
N ILE A 13 -6.76 2.76 1.90
CA ILE A 13 -5.94 3.50 2.85
C ILE A 13 -6.69 4.79 3.21
N VAL A 14 -7.19 4.86 4.43
CA VAL A 14 -8.04 5.97 4.88
C VAL A 14 -7.26 6.94 5.80
N GLY A 15 -7.02 8.15 5.30
CA GLY A 15 -6.42 9.27 6.02
C GLY A 15 -5.04 8.98 6.63
N SER A 16 -4.61 9.86 7.52
CA SER A 16 -3.33 9.73 8.24
C SER A 16 -3.16 8.42 9.01
N PRO A 17 -4.19 7.87 9.69
CA PRO A 17 -4.04 6.58 10.39
C PRO A 17 -3.75 5.42 9.43
N GLY A 18 -4.43 5.38 8.27
CA GLY A 18 -4.20 4.35 7.25
C GLY A 18 -2.80 4.45 6.65
N LEU A 19 -2.33 5.67 6.37
CA LEU A 19 -0.98 5.91 5.85
C LEU A 19 0.10 5.44 6.83
N GLN A 20 0.01 5.85 8.10
CA GLN A 20 0.98 5.46 9.13
C GLN A 20 1.03 3.94 9.35
N LEU A 21 -0.12 3.28 9.35
CA LEU A 21 -0.19 1.83 9.49
C LEU A 21 0.44 1.13 8.27
N THR A 22 0.13 1.62 7.07
CA THR A 22 0.70 1.11 5.82
C THR A 22 2.22 1.21 5.84
N GLU A 23 2.77 2.39 6.12
CA GLU A 23 4.22 2.61 6.20
C GLU A 23 4.90 1.69 7.23
N THR A 24 4.24 1.43 8.36
CA THR A 24 4.81 0.62 9.44
C THR A 24 4.76 -0.88 9.13
N VAL A 25 3.65 -1.37 8.58
CA VAL A 25 3.36 -2.82 8.51
C VAL A 25 3.68 -3.41 7.14
N LEU A 26 3.48 -2.66 6.05
CA LEU A 26 3.63 -3.16 4.69
C LEU A 26 5.00 -3.80 4.41
N PRO A 27 6.15 -3.23 4.85
CA PRO A 27 7.46 -3.85 4.61
C PRO A 27 7.59 -5.25 5.21
N SER A 28 6.94 -5.52 6.35
CA SER A 28 6.94 -6.84 6.98
C SER A 28 6.07 -7.85 6.22
N LEU A 29 4.95 -7.39 5.65
CA LEU A 29 4.05 -8.23 4.86
C LEU A 29 4.67 -8.58 3.51
N ILE A 30 5.33 -7.63 2.83
CA ILE A 30 6.07 -7.89 1.59
C ILE A 30 7.08 -9.02 1.81
N LYS A 31 7.88 -8.94 2.89
CA LYS A 31 8.86 -9.98 3.26
C LYS A 31 8.21 -11.31 3.59
N LYS A 32 7.10 -11.30 4.34
CA LYS A 32 6.41 -12.51 4.79
C LYS A 32 5.81 -13.31 3.63
N TYR A 33 5.29 -12.62 2.62
CA TYR A 33 4.58 -13.22 1.49
C TYR A 33 5.41 -13.29 0.21
N GLU A 34 6.68 -12.87 0.25
CA GLU A 34 7.57 -12.79 -0.90
C GLU A 34 6.87 -12.12 -2.10
N ALA A 35 6.23 -10.98 -1.85
CA ALA A 35 5.42 -10.30 -2.86
C ALA A 35 6.32 -9.66 -3.93
N ASP A 36 6.07 -10.01 -5.20
CA ASP A 36 6.76 -9.42 -6.35
C ASP A 36 6.25 -8.02 -6.68
N PHE A 37 4.96 -7.78 -6.39
CA PHE A 37 4.32 -6.50 -6.64
C PHE A 37 3.27 -6.17 -5.59
N VAL A 38 3.09 -4.89 -5.30
CA VAL A 38 2.09 -4.38 -4.35
C VAL A 38 1.14 -3.45 -5.07
N ILE A 39 -0.16 -3.63 -4.86
CA ILE A 39 -1.21 -2.70 -5.29
C ILE A 39 -1.87 -2.16 -4.02
N ALA A 40 -2.07 -0.85 -3.92
CA ALA A 40 -2.77 -0.24 -2.80
C ALA A 40 -3.86 0.71 -3.31
N ASN A 41 -5.07 0.61 -2.75
CA ASN A 41 -6.12 1.59 -2.99
C ASN A 41 -5.90 2.80 -2.05
N GLY A 42 -5.71 3.99 -2.63
CA GLY A 42 -5.50 5.23 -1.88
C GLY A 42 -6.62 6.25 -2.05
N GLU A 43 -7.82 5.86 -2.52
CA GLU A 43 -8.89 6.81 -2.85
C GLU A 43 -9.38 7.64 -1.65
N ASN A 44 -9.14 7.22 -0.41
CA ASN A 44 -9.49 7.97 0.80
C ASN A 44 -8.26 8.38 1.64
N SER A 45 -7.07 8.41 1.03
CA SER A 45 -5.81 8.64 1.74
C SER A 45 -5.59 10.09 2.18
N HIS A 46 -6.16 11.07 1.48
CA HIS A 46 -6.07 12.49 1.84
C HIS A 46 -7.29 12.95 2.64
N GLU A 47 -7.16 13.15 3.95
CA GLU A 47 -8.25 13.63 4.82
C GLU A 47 -9.59 12.85 4.67
N GLY A 48 -9.51 11.58 4.25
CA GLY A 48 -10.69 10.72 4.04
C GLY A 48 -11.33 10.80 2.66
N HIS A 49 -10.79 11.59 1.72
CA HIS A 49 -11.25 11.62 0.32
C HIS A 49 -10.16 12.09 -0.67
N GLY A 50 -9.98 11.33 -1.73
CA GLY A 50 -8.97 11.53 -2.75
C GLY A 50 -7.57 11.12 -2.31
N ILE A 51 -6.63 11.40 -3.21
CA ILE A 51 -5.19 11.26 -3.01
C ILE A 51 -4.52 12.52 -3.56
N ASN A 52 -3.40 12.93 -2.98
CA ASN A 52 -2.60 14.05 -3.49
C ASN A 52 -1.16 13.62 -3.80
N GLU A 53 -0.43 14.47 -4.52
CA GLU A 53 0.94 14.19 -4.97
C GLU A 53 1.91 13.96 -3.80
N SER A 54 1.71 14.65 -2.68
CA SER A 54 2.59 14.51 -1.50
C SER A 54 2.47 13.12 -0.86
N ILE A 55 1.27 12.54 -0.83
CA ILE A 55 1.02 11.19 -0.32
C ILE A 55 1.60 10.15 -1.27
N ILE A 56 1.43 10.32 -2.58
CA ILE A 56 2.04 9.42 -3.57
C ILE A 56 3.55 9.39 -3.34
N LYS A 57 4.18 10.57 -3.22
CA LYS A 57 5.63 10.71 -2.97
C LYS A 57 6.12 10.13 -1.65
N SER A 58 5.26 10.03 -0.63
CA SER A 58 5.64 9.44 0.66
C SER A 58 5.62 7.92 0.66
N LEU A 59 4.87 7.30 -0.25
CA LEU A 59 4.72 5.84 -0.38
C LEU A 59 5.77 5.20 -1.31
N HIS A 60 6.93 5.84 -1.50
CA HIS A 60 8.01 5.42 -2.41
C HIS A 60 9.01 4.45 -1.75
#